data_AF-A0A6A6H447-F1
#
_entry.id   AF-A0A6A6H447-F1
#
_cell.length_a   1.000
_cell.length_b   1.000
_cell.length_c   1.000
_cell.angle_alpha   90.00
_cell.angle_beta   90.00
_cell.angle_gamma   90.00
#
_symmetry.space_group_name_H-M   'P 1'
#
loop_
_entity.id
_entity.type
_entity.pdbx_description
1 polymer ?
#
loop_
_entity_poly.entity_id
_entity_poly.type
_entity_poly.pdbx_seq_one_letter_code
_entity_poly.pdbx_strand_id
1 'polypeptide(L)'
;MGNLKFVQFLLDRGADVNAEDDYRCHTALQKAVKKGKLELIQLLLDQGAKVKKGALQEAVKAAKPELVQLLLGRGAYIDKGTLRAALKRAADQGNKSIVQLLKQQDMLKEVASEELVEGLGGTWVRG
;
A
#
# COMPACT_ATOMS: atom_id res chain seq x y z
N MET A 1 -7.50 -11.91 20.05
CA MET A 1 -8.60 -12.42 19.20
C MET A 1 -9.88 -11.57 19.23
N GLY A 2 -10.24 -10.88 20.33
CA GLY A 2 -11.49 -10.09 20.39
C GLY A 2 -11.57 -8.85 19.49
N ASN A 3 -10.45 -8.19 19.19
CA ASN A 3 -10.47 -6.95 18.40
C ASN A 3 -10.73 -7.16 16.89
N LEU A 4 -10.31 -8.30 16.30
CA LEU A 4 -10.48 -8.53 14.87
C LEU A 4 -11.94 -8.75 14.48
N LYS A 5 -12.63 -9.62 15.23
CA LYS A 5 -14.06 -9.88 15.04
C LYS A 5 -14.90 -8.61 15.20
N PHE A 6 -14.51 -7.74 16.14
CA PHE A 6 -15.18 -6.47 16.35
C PHE A 6 -14.95 -5.48 15.19
N VAL A 7 -13.71 -5.38 14.68
CA VAL A 7 -13.41 -4.57 13.49
C VAL A 7 -14.18 -5.08 12.27
N GLN A 8 -14.21 -6.40 12.06
CA GLN A 8 -14.94 -7.01 10.95
C GLN A 8 -16.45 -6.72 11.06
N PHE A 9 -17.03 -6.88 12.24
CA PHE A 9 -18.44 -6.53 12.48
C PHE A 9 -18.75 -5.06 12.18
N LEU A 10 -17.84 -4.12 12.51
CA LEU A 10 -18.03 -2.71 12.19
C LEU A 10 -17.98 -2.46 10.68
N LEU A 11 -17.04 -3.08 9.97
CA LEU A 11 -16.92 -2.97 8.51
C LEU A 11 -18.15 -3.57 7.81
N ASP A 12 -18.64 -4.72 8.28
CA ASP A 12 -19.88 -5.35 7.79
C ASP A 12 -21.12 -4.45 8.01
N ARG A 13 -21.09 -3.57 9.01
CA ARG A 13 -22.13 -2.56 9.27
C ARG A 13 -21.97 -1.28 8.45
N GLY A 14 -21.03 -1.23 7.51
CA GLY A 14 -20.79 -0.08 6.64
C GLY A 14 -19.89 1.00 7.24
N ALA A 15 -19.10 0.67 8.27
CA ALA A 15 -18.08 1.60 8.76
C ALA A 15 -17.06 1.88 7.64
N ASP A 16 -16.69 3.16 7.48
CA ASP A 16 -15.67 3.53 6.51
C ASP A 16 -14.28 3.02 6.96
N VAL A 17 -13.73 2.07 6.20
CA VAL A 17 -12.40 1.50 6.41
C VAL A 17 -11.28 2.55 6.34
N ASN A 18 -11.53 3.66 5.64
CA ASN A 18 -10.61 4.76 5.44
C ASN A 18 -10.86 5.95 6.37
N ALA A 19 -11.79 5.81 7.33
CA ALA A 19 -12.06 6.84 8.32
C ALA A 19 -10.77 7.26 9.04
N GLU A 20 -10.63 8.57 9.22
CA GLU A 20 -9.54 9.19 9.95
C GLU A 20 -10.00 9.58 11.34
N ASP A 21 -9.10 9.54 12.32
CA ASP A 21 -9.42 10.16 13.60
C ASP A 21 -9.36 11.70 13.52
N ASP A 22 -10.21 12.36 14.31
CA ASP A 22 -10.31 13.82 14.31
C ASP A 22 -9.04 14.52 14.88
N TYR A 23 -8.18 13.77 15.56
CA TYR A 23 -7.05 14.34 16.30
C TYR A 23 -5.75 14.36 15.49
N ARG A 24 -5.41 13.27 14.78
CA ARG A 24 -4.15 13.16 14.03
C ARG A 24 -4.35 12.74 12.57
N CYS A 25 -5.60 12.68 12.11
CA CYS A 25 -5.96 12.18 10.80
C CYS A 25 -5.40 10.75 10.55
N HIS A 26 -5.32 9.93 11.59
CA HIS A 26 -4.79 8.58 11.48
C HIS A 26 -5.88 7.59 11.08
N THR A 27 -5.62 6.80 10.03
CA THR A 27 -6.51 5.71 9.64
C THR A 27 -6.33 4.48 10.54
N ALA A 28 -7.33 3.60 10.55
CA ALA A 28 -7.23 2.30 11.22
C ALA A 28 -5.99 1.51 10.78
N LEU A 29 -5.66 1.58 9.48
CA LEU A 29 -4.49 0.92 8.89
C LEU A 29 -3.17 1.47 9.46
N GLN A 30 -3.03 2.80 9.59
CA GLN A 30 -1.83 3.40 10.17
C GLN A 30 -1.60 2.95 11.62
N LYS A 31 -2.67 2.87 12.42
CA LYS A 31 -2.59 2.37 13.81
C LYS A 31 -2.22 0.88 13.85
N ALA A 32 -2.75 0.08 12.93
CA ALA A 32 -2.42 -1.34 12.83
C ALA A 32 -0.94 -1.57 12.45
N VAL A 33 -0.44 -0.80 11.48
CA VAL A 33 0.97 -0.80 11.06
C VAL A 33 1.90 -0.41 12.21
N LYS A 34 1.61 0.71 12.89
CA LYS A 34 2.40 1.17 14.05
C LYS A 34 2.47 0.12 15.16
N LYS A 35 1.38 -0.62 15.37
CA LYS A 35 1.31 -1.70 16.36
C LYS A 35 1.84 -3.05 15.83
N GLY A 36 2.22 -3.15 14.56
CA GLY A 36 2.70 -4.39 13.94
C GLY A 36 1.67 -5.52 13.89
N LYS A 37 0.37 -5.21 13.87
CA LYS A 37 -0.71 -6.20 13.93
C LYS A 37 -1.02 -6.78 12.54
N LEU A 38 -0.22 -7.74 12.07
CA LEU A 38 -0.30 -8.31 10.71
C LEU A 38 -1.71 -8.76 10.31
N GLU A 39 -2.41 -9.53 11.14
CA GLU A 39 -3.78 -10.00 10.86
C GLU A 39 -4.77 -8.84 10.68
N LEU A 40 -4.63 -7.76 11.45
CA LEU A 40 -5.49 -6.58 11.33
C LEU A 40 -5.16 -5.78 10.08
N ILE A 41 -3.88 -5.70 9.70
CA ILE A 41 -3.45 -5.04 8.48
C ILE A 41 -4.04 -5.79 7.27
N GLN A 42 -3.97 -7.13 7.25
CA GLN A 42 -4.56 -7.95 6.19
C GLN A 42 -6.06 -7.73 6.07
N LEU A 43 -6.80 -7.83 7.18
CA LEU A 43 -8.25 -7.59 7.19
C LEU A 43 -8.62 -6.22 6.59
N LEU A 44 -7.90 -5.16 6.98
CA LEU A 44 -8.18 -3.81 6.50
C LEU A 44 -7.87 -3.67 5.00
N LEU A 45 -6.76 -4.25 4.53
CA LEU A 45 -6.40 -4.23 3.11
C LEU A 45 -7.39 -5.04 2.25
N ASP A 46 -7.81 -6.21 2.72
CA ASP A 46 -8.82 -7.04 2.04
C ASP A 46 -10.18 -6.29 1.94
N GLN A 47 -10.45 -5.37 2.86
CA GLN A 47 -11.63 -4.49 2.87
C GLN A 47 -11.43 -3.16 2.10
N GLY A 48 -10.33 -3.03 1.35
CA GLY A 48 -10.08 -1.86 0.49
C GLY A 48 -9.48 -0.65 1.19
N ALA A 49 -8.78 -0.83 2.31
CA ALA A 49 -8.07 0.26 2.97
C ALA A 49 -7.00 0.89 2.05
N LYS A 50 -7.02 2.22 1.96
CA LYS A 50 -6.04 3.02 1.22
C LYS A 50 -4.76 3.14 2.01
N VAL A 51 -3.64 2.78 1.39
CA VAL A 51 -2.31 2.92 1.98
C VAL A 51 -1.85 4.36 1.82
N LYS A 52 -2.06 5.17 2.86
CA LYS A 52 -1.57 6.55 2.92
C LYS A 52 -0.08 6.61 3.28
N LYS A 53 0.55 7.75 2.96
CA LYS A 53 1.96 8.07 3.27
C LYS A 53 2.38 7.70 4.69
N GLY A 54 1.55 7.99 5.70
CA GLY A 54 1.86 7.68 7.09
C GLY A 54 2.09 6.18 7.36
N ALA A 55 1.25 5.31 6.78
CA ALA A 55 1.35 3.86 7.00
C ALA A 55 2.63 3.30 6.37
N LEU A 56 2.89 3.65 5.10
CA LEU A 56 4.06 3.16 4.38
C LEU A 56 5.36 3.71 4.98
N GLN A 57 5.38 4.98 5.40
CA GLN A 57 6.54 5.55 6.07
C GLN A 57 6.83 4.90 7.42
N GLU A 58 5.80 4.56 8.20
CA GLU A 58 5.99 3.86 9.48
C GLU A 58 6.59 2.47 9.27
N ALA A 59 6.12 1.73 8.25
CA ALA A 59 6.68 0.44 7.86
C ALA A 59 8.17 0.55 7.45
N VAL A 60 8.50 1.55 6.63
CA VAL A 60 9.87 1.84 6.20
C VAL A 60 10.74 2.23 7.40
N LYS A 61 10.26 3.11 8.26
CA LYS A 61 10.97 3.54 9.48
C LYS A 61 11.24 2.40 10.44
N ALA A 62 10.30 1.48 10.58
CA ALA A 62 10.45 0.28 11.38
C ALA A 62 11.46 -0.72 10.76
N ALA A 63 11.95 -0.47 9.54
CA ALA A 63 12.85 -1.32 8.78
C ALA A 63 12.32 -2.76 8.61
N LYS A 64 11.00 -2.90 8.43
CA LYS A 64 10.31 -4.20 8.31
C LYS A 64 9.91 -4.47 6.85
N PRO A 65 10.75 -5.14 6.05
CA PRO A 65 10.46 -5.40 4.65
C PRO A 65 9.20 -6.24 4.45
N GLU A 66 8.86 -7.16 5.37
CA GLU A 66 7.66 -7.98 5.32
C GLU A 66 6.39 -7.11 5.41
N LEU A 67 6.44 -6.07 6.25
CA LEU A 67 5.33 -5.15 6.45
C LEU A 67 5.19 -4.22 5.25
N VAL A 68 6.31 -3.80 4.65
CA VAL A 68 6.31 -3.08 3.38
C VAL A 68 5.74 -3.95 2.26
N GLN A 69 6.17 -5.21 2.12
CA GLN A 69 5.62 -6.15 1.14
C GLN A 69 4.11 -6.33 1.31
N LEU A 70 3.63 -6.46 2.56
CA LEU A 70 2.21 -6.64 2.83
C LEU A 70 1.41 -5.39 2.46
N LEU A 71 1.91 -4.19 2.72
CA LEU A 71 1.28 -2.93 2.31
C LEU A 71 1.34 -2.69 0.80
N LEU A 72 2.37 -3.19 0.13
CA LEU A 72 2.53 -3.12 -1.33
C LEU A 72 1.70 -4.20 -2.05
N GLY A 73 1.48 -5.33 -1.38
CA GLY A 73 0.69 -6.46 -1.88
C GLY A 73 -0.81 -6.23 -1.73
N ARG A 74 -1.59 -6.90 -2.58
CA ARG A 74 -3.06 -6.97 -2.59
C ARG A 74 -3.79 -5.62 -2.56
N GLY A 75 -4.11 -5.09 -3.73
CA GLY A 75 -5.20 -4.09 -3.89
C GLY A 75 -4.99 -2.75 -3.16
N ALA A 76 -3.84 -2.55 -2.52
CA ALA A 76 -3.48 -1.32 -1.87
C ALA A 76 -3.40 -0.19 -2.91
N TYR A 77 -4.39 0.70 -2.86
CA TYR A 77 -4.35 1.96 -3.59
C TYR A 77 -3.29 2.84 -2.97
N ILE A 78 -2.09 2.78 -3.55
CA ILE A 78 -0.95 3.62 -3.21
C ILE A 78 -0.83 4.70 -4.28
N ASP A 79 -0.87 5.95 -3.83
CA ASP A 79 -0.59 7.10 -4.66
C ASP A 79 0.90 7.18 -5.07
N LYS A 80 1.20 7.65 -6.30
CA LYS A 80 2.57 7.78 -6.82
C LYS A 80 3.45 8.67 -5.92
N GLY A 81 2.88 9.75 -5.37
CA GLY A 81 3.59 10.63 -4.43
C GLY A 81 3.93 9.94 -3.11
N THR A 82 3.05 9.07 -2.63
CA THR A 82 3.30 8.23 -1.45
C THR A 82 4.44 7.23 -1.70
N LEU A 83 4.44 6.55 -2.84
CA LEU A 83 5.49 5.60 -3.22
C LEU A 83 6.86 6.29 -3.32
N ARG A 84 6.92 7.43 -4.03
CA ARG A 84 8.15 8.23 -4.17
C ARG A 84 8.70 8.70 -2.82
N ALA A 85 7.83 9.14 -1.92
CA ALA A 85 8.22 9.58 -0.58
C ALA A 85 8.77 8.41 0.27
N ALA A 86 8.21 7.22 0.14
CA ALA A 86 8.71 6.02 0.79
C ALA A 86 10.07 5.59 0.24
N LEU A 87 10.26 5.63 -1.08
CA LEU A 87 11.52 5.30 -1.74
C LEU A 87 12.64 6.23 -1.29
N LYS A 88 12.38 7.55 -1.27
CA LYS A 88 13.34 8.54 -0.74
C LYS A 88 13.74 8.20 0.69
N ARG A 89 12.77 7.91 1.57
CA ARG A 89 13.05 7.60 2.97
C ARG A 89 13.86 6.31 3.14
N ALA A 90 13.54 5.27 2.37
CA ALA A 90 14.27 4.01 2.40
C ALA A 90 15.73 4.19 1.92
N ALA A 91 15.93 5.02 0.90
CA ALA A 91 17.26 5.39 0.41
C ALA A 91 18.05 6.19 1.46
N ASP A 92 17.43 7.19 2.10
CA ASP A 92 18.04 7.98 3.18
C ASP A 92 18.48 7.09 4.37
N GLN A 93 17.76 5.99 4.62
CA GLN A 93 18.10 5.01 5.66
C GLN A 93 19.11 3.95 5.21
N GLY A 94 19.50 3.94 3.94
CA GLY A 94 20.40 2.92 3.37
C GLY A 94 19.79 1.51 3.31
N ASN A 95 18.48 1.36 3.45
CA ASN A 95 17.82 0.05 3.48
C ASN A 95 17.59 -0.47 2.05
N LYS A 96 18.62 -1.12 1.49
CA LYS A 96 18.63 -1.65 0.12
C LYS A 96 17.47 -2.60 -0.17
N SER A 97 17.09 -3.45 0.78
CA SER A 97 16.00 -4.42 0.62
C SER A 97 14.66 -3.72 0.37
N ILE A 98 14.33 -2.72 1.19
CA ILE A 98 13.09 -1.95 1.03
C ILE A 98 13.12 -1.12 -0.27
N VAL A 99 14.28 -0.55 -0.63
CA VAL A 99 14.43 0.18 -1.90
C VAL A 99 14.16 -0.73 -3.11
N GLN A 100 14.69 -1.95 -3.12
CA GLN A 100 14.45 -2.91 -4.20
C GLN A 100 12.97 -3.30 -4.30
N LEU A 101 12.30 -3.56 -3.17
CA LEU A 101 10.87 -3.89 -3.14
C LEU A 101 10.00 -2.76 -3.70
N LEU A 102 10.28 -1.51 -3.32
CA LEU A 102 9.54 -0.35 -3.81
C LEU A 102 9.77 -0.12 -5.31
N LYS A 103 11.01 -0.27 -5.80
CA LYS A 103 11.34 -0.17 -7.23
C LYS A 103 10.64 -1.23 -8.06
N GLN A 104 10.60 -2.47 -7.58
CA GLN A 104 9.93 -3.56 -8.29
C GLN A 104 8.44 -3.29 -8.46
N GLN A 105 7.77 -2.70 -7.47
CA GLN A 105 6.37 -2.32 -7.55
C GLN A 105 6.09 -1.14 -8.49
N ASP A 106 7.01 -0.17 -8.57
CA ASP A 106 6.91 0.93 -9.53
C ASP A 106 7.01 0.41 -10.97
N MET A 107 7.99 -0.45 -11.24
CA MET A 107 8.20 -1.08 -12.55
C MET A 107 7.02 -1.97 -12.98
N LEU A 108 6.43 -2.75 -12.06
CA LEU A 108 5.28 -3.60 -12.37
C LEU A 108 4.04 -2.80 -12.82
N LYS A 109 3.87 -1.58 -12.31
CA LYS A 109 2.73 -0.72 -12.68
C LYS A 109 2.95 0.03 -13.99
N GLU A 110 4.19 0.37 -14.34
CA GLU A 110 4.51 0.99 -15.63
C GLU A 110 4.40 -0.02 -16.79
N VAL A 111 4.96 -1.23 -16.63
CA VAL A 111 4.89 -2.28 -17.66
C VAL A 111 3.43 -2.69 -17.97
N ALA A 112 2.58 -2.78 -16.94
CA ALA A 112 1.15 -3.05 -17.11
C ALA A 112 0.38 -1.92 -17.83
N SER A 113 0.90 -0.69 -17.81
CA SER A 113 0.32 0.42 -18.57
C SER A 113 0.82 0.47 -20.02
N GLU A 114 2.02 -0.05 -20.29
CA GLU A 114 2.60 -0.12 -21.63
C GLU A 114 1.99 -1.27 -22.46
N GLU A 115 1.72 -2.45 -21.87
CA GLU A 115 1.04 -3.56 -22.57
C GLU A 115 -0.38 -3.20 -23.07
N LEU A 116 -1.06 -2.24 -22.41
CA LEU A 116 -2.37 -1.76 -22.86
C LEU A 116 -2.30 -0.79 -24.05
N VAL A 117 -1.13 -0.19 -24.32
CA VAL A 117 -0.94 0.75 -25.44
C VAL A 117 -0.53 0.01 -26.72
N GLU A 118 0.22 -1.09 -26.62
CA GLU A 118 0.66 -1.86 -27.80
C GLU A 118 -0.45 -2.75 -28.41
N GLY A 119 -1.56 -2.99 -27.70
CA GLY A 119 -2.72 -3.73 -28.20
C GLY A 119 -3.63 -2.97 -29.19
N LEU A 120 -3.46 -1.65 -29.36
CA LEU A 120 -4.26 -0.82 -30.28
C LEU A 120 -3.45 -0.25 -31.45
N GLY A 121 -2.18 -0.64 -31.59
CA GLY A 121 -1.31 -0.26 -32.70
C GLY A 121 -1.60 -1.09 -33.96
N GLY A 122 -2.71 -0.79 -34.63
CA GLY A 122 -2.96 -1.26 -35.99
C GLY A 122 -1.82 -0.84 -36.93
N THR A 123 -0.89 -1.76 -37.17
CA THR A 123 0.11 -1.65 -38.23
C THR A 123 -0.61 -1.80 -39.56
N TRP A 124 -1.06 -0.70 -40.15
CA TRP A 124 -1.35 -0.66 -41.58
C TRP A 124 -0.01 -0.77 -42.31
N VAL A 125 0.42 -2.01 -42.56
CA VAL A 125 1.49 -2.33 -43.49
C VAL A 125 1.04 -1.83 -44.86
N ARG A 126 1.76 -0.84 -45.40
CA ARG A 126 1.66 -0.41 -46.79
C ARG A 126 1.76 -1.63 -47.70
N GLY A 127 0.73 -1.87 -48.49
CA GLY A 127 0.69 -2.77 -49.65
C GLY A 127 -0.17 -2.15 -50.73
#